data_AF-A0A6J6NSU7-F1
#
_entry.id   AF-A0A6J6NSU7-F1
#
_cell.length_a   1.000
_cell.length_b   1.000
_cell.length_c   1.000
_cell.angle_alpha   90.00
_cell.angle_beta   90.00
_cell.angle_gamma   90.00
#
_symmetry.space_group_name_H-M   'P 1'
#
loop_
_entity.id
_entity.type
_entity.pdbx_description
1 polymer ?
#
loop_
_entity_poly.entity_id
_entity_poly.type
_entity_poly.pdbx_seq_one_letter_code
_entity_poly.pdbx_strand_id
1 'polypeptide(L)'
;MTEPELPATSTTRTTFRVIGAVLLPVGIVVFGWGVTGVFASDVFEPEGVRIVAFIGGLPLIGIGLMALNIGFLGAQSRYVAGETMPTLKRSAAYLSDGEGIMGVGRTVDDGAARAPGAGGPYCRGCGVRNDEDAKFCDGCGSTLA
;
A
#
# COMPACT_ATOMS: atom_id res chain seq x y z
N MET A 1 1.93 -21.91 -5.55
CA MET A 1 2.75 -20.91 -4.83
C MET A 1 2.56 -21.18 -3.36
N THR A 2 3.55 -21.75 -2.70
CA THR A 2 3.57 -21.93 -1.24
C THR A 2 3.70 -20.56 -0.60
N GLU A 3 2.69 -20.13 0.15
CA GLU A 3 2.75 -18.89 0.92
C GLU A 3 3.99 -18.94 1.84
N PRO A 4 4.86 -17.92 1.81
CA PRO A 4 6.00 -17.89 2.71
C PRO A 4 5.49 -17.85 4.16
N GLU A 5 5.86 -18.87 4.96
CA GLU A 5 5.55 -18.92 6.39
C GLU A 5 6.19 -17.71 7.08
N LEU A 6 5.39 -16.67 7.30
CA LEU A 6 5.82 -15.50 8.05
C LEU A 6 6.06 -15.94 9.50
N PRO A 7 7.22 -15.62 10.12
CA PRO A 7 7.49 -15.96 11.51
C PRO A 7 6.40 -15.36 12.42
N ALA A 8 6.12 -16.01 13.55
CA ALA A 8 5.09 -15.60 14.50
C ALA A 8 5.35 -14.19 15.08
N THR A 9 4.91 -13.15 14.37
CA THR A 9 5.16 -11.74 14.72
C THR A 9 4.25 -11.21 15.83
N SER A 10 3.33 -12.04 16.37
CA SER A 10 2.38 -11.66 17.43
C SER A 10 3.08 -11.36 18.75
N THR A 11 4.06 -12.18 19.15
CA THR A 11 4.82 -12.03 20.39
C THR A 11 5.61 -10.73 20.38
N THR A 12 6.38 -10.47 19.31
CA THR A 12 7.18 -9.25 19.16
C THR A 12 6.34 -7.98 19.25
N ARG A 13 5.19 -7.94 18.58
CA ARG A 13 4.28 -6.79 18.61
C ARG A 13 3.70 -6.54 20.01
N THR A 14 3.37 -7.62 20.74
CA THR A 14 2.85 -7.52 22.10
C THR A 14 3.92 -6.96 23.04
N THR A 15 5.17 -7.42 22.92
CA THR A 15 6.31 -6.89 23.67
C THR A 15 6.50 -5.38 23.43
N PHE A 16 6.48 -4.92 22.18
CA PHE A 16 6.59 -3.48 21.87
C PHE A 16 5.45 -2.64 22.45
N ARG A 17 4.22 -3.17 22.49
CA ARG A 17 3.07 -2.50 23.13
C ARG A 17 3.26 -2.37 24.64
N VAL A 18 3.72 -3.44 25.29
CA VAL A 18 3.96 -3.43 26.75
C VAL A 18 5.09 -2.47 27.09
N ILE A 19 6.21 -2.51 26.36
CA ILE A 19 7.33 -1.59 26.55
C ILE A 19 6.86 -0.15 26.38
N GLY A 20 6.17 0.16 25.27
CA GLY A 20 5.66 1.50 25.01
C GLY A 20 4.65 1.98 26.05
N ALA A 21 3.73 1.10 26.49
CA ALA A 21 2.70 1.43 27.48
C ALA A 21 3.26 1.73 28.87
N VAL A 22 4.44 1.18 29.20
CA VAL A 22 5.14 1.45 30.47
C VAL A 22 6.09 2.64 30.34
N LEU A 23 6.89 2.69 29.27
CA LEU A 23 7.95 3.68 29.10
C LEU A 23 7.40 5.08 28.83
N LEU A 24 6.26 5.19 28.12
CA LEU A 24 5.62 6.47 27.84
C LEU A 24 5.13 7.21 29.10
N PRO A 25 4.32 6.62 30.00
CA PRO A 25 3.90 7.32 31.22
C PRO A 25 5.08 7.65 32.14
N VAL A 26 6.08 6.76 32.24
CA VAL A 26 7.31 7.05 32.99
C VAL A 26 8.02 8.27 32.41
N GLY A 27 8.19 8.33 31.09
CA GLY A 27 8.78 9.48 30.41
C GLY A 27 7.99 10.78 30.63
N ILE A 28 6.65 10.73 30.57
CA ILE A 28 5.77 11.88 30.81
C ILE A 28 5.93 12.41 32.24
N VAL A 29 5.98 11.52 33.24
CA VAL A 29 6.14 11.92 34.65
C VAL A 29 7.52 12.55 34.88
N VAL A 30 8.59 11.93 34.37
CA VAL A 30 9.96 12.46 34.50
C VAL A 30 10.09 13.81 33.79
N PHE A 31 9.56 13.93 32.57
CA PHE A 31 9.58 15.17 31.82
C PHE A 31 8.78 16.28 32.51
N GLY A 32 7.56 15.98 32.98
CA GLY A 32 6.70 16.93 33.69
C GLY A 32 7.34 17.44 34.97
N TRP A 33 8.02 16.57 35.73
CA TRP A 33 8.79 16.99 36.89
C TRP A 33 9.97 17.90 36.50
N GLY A 34 10.70 17.56 35.43
CA GLY A 34 11.74 18.41 34.86
C GLY A 34 11.24 19.79 34.43
N VAL A 35 10.06 19.88 33.83
CA VAL A 35 9.43 21.16 33.42
C VAL A 35 9.22 22.08 34.64
N THR A 36 8.70 21.56 35.76
CA THR A 36 8.54 22.38 36.98
C THR A 36 9.87 22.91 37.52
N GLY A 37 10.95 22.16 37.30
CA GLY A 37 12.29 22.57 37.68
C GLY A 37 12.91 23.66 36.85
N VAL A 38 12.60 23.70 35.55
CA VAL A 38 13.20 24.65 34.62
C VAL A 38 12.38 25.93 34.52
N PHE A 39 11.04 25.82 34.60
CA PHE A 39 10.13 26.93 34.30
C PHE A 39 9.39 27.51 35.51
N ALA A 40 9.35 26.82 36.66
CA ALA A 40 8.63 27.28 37.85
C ALA A 40 9.54 27.71 39.01
N SER A 41 10.87 27.66 38.84
CA SER A 41 11.81 28.19 39.83
C SER A 41 12.07 29.68 39.61
N ASP A 42 11.87 30.49 40.65
CA ASP A 42 11.99 31.96 40.62
C ASP A 42 13.42 32.51 40.39
N VAL A 43 14.43 31.64 40.31
CA VAL A 43 15.83 32.03 40.12
C VAL A 43 16.49 30.99 39.22
N PHE A 44 17.34 31.45 38.30
CA PHE A 44 18.19 30.67 37.38
C PHE A 44 19.25 29.78 38.11
N GLU A 45 18.87 29.10 39.20
CA GLU A 45 19.63 28.02 39.85
C GLU A 45 18.84 26.71 39.79
N PRO A 46 18.56 26.18 38.58
CA PRO A 46 17.94 24.88 38.44
C PRO A 46 18.89 23.80 39.00
N GLU A 47 18.39 22.99 39.93
CA GLU A 47 19.10 21.80 40.39
C GLU A 47 19.44 20.91 39.17
N GLY A 48 20.70 20.52 39.03
CA GLY A 48 21.18 19.84 37.82
C GLY A 48 20.39 18.57 37.47
N VAL A 49 19.83 17.90 38.47
CA VAL A 49 18.95 16.73 38.31
C VAL A 49 17.64 17.04 37.57
N ARG A 50 17.07 18.24 37.71
CA ARG A 50 15.84 18.63 36.99
C ARG A 50 16.09 18.97 35.53
N ILE A 51 17.25 19.54 35.20
CA ILE A 51 17.65 19.73 33.79
C ILE A 51 17.84 18.36 33.12
N VAL A 52 18.49 17.42 33.80
CA VAL A 52 18.66 16.05 33.28
C VAL A 52 17.31 15.35 33.11
N ALA A 53 16.38 15.52 34.06
CA ALA A 53 15.02 14.98 33.92
C ALA A 53 14.24 15.61 32.75
N PHE A 54 14.39 16.92 32.52
CA PHE A 54 13.76 17.64 31.41
C PHE A 54 14.31 17.17 30.05
N ILE A 55 15.64 17.16 29.89
CA ILE A 55 16.29 16.75 28.63
C ILE A 55 16.13 15.25 28.40
N GLY A 56 16.27 14.42 29.44
CA GLY A 56 16.18 12.96 29.36
C GLY A 56 14.75 12.44 29.24
N GLY A 57 13.75 13.18 29.73
CA GLY A 57 12.34 12.80 29.62
C GLY A 57 11.81 12.82 28.18
N LEU A 58 12.23 13.79 27.37
CA LEU A 58 11.79 13.93 25.97
C LEU A 58 12.15 12.73 25.07
N PRO A 59 13.41 12.24 25.01
CA PRO A 59 13.75 11.06 24.21
C PRO A 59 13.09 9.80 24.78
N LEU A 60 12.86 9.71 26.09
CA LEU A 60 12.11 8.60 26.69
C LEU A 60 10.68 8.57 26.15
N ILE A 61 9.98 9.71 26.13
CA ILE A 61 8.65 9.84 25.53
C ILE A 61 8.69 9.47 24.04
N GLY A 62 9.69 9.96 23.29
CA GLY A 62 9.86 9.67 21.87
C GLY A 62 10.02 8.17 21.58
N ILE A 63 10.88 7.49 22.33
CA ILE A 63 11.08 6.04 22.22
C ILE A 63 9.79 5.28 22.61
N GLY A 64 9.08 5.75 23.65
CA GLY A 64 7.79 5.19 24.06
C GLY A 64 6.73 5.29 22.97
N LEU A 65 6.59 6.46 22.36
CA LEU A 65 5.68 6.70 21.23
C LEU A 65 6.05 5.85 20.00
N MET A 66 7.35 5.72 19.70
CA MET A 66 7.83 4.90 18.59
C MET A 66 7.53 3.42 18.81
N ALA A 67 7.78 2.90 20.03
CA ALA A 67 7.46 1.53 20.39
C ALA A 67 5.95 1.23 20.28
N LEU A 68 5.10 2.15 20.74
CA LEU A 68 3.64 2.04 20.58
C LEU A 68 3.23 2.03 19.10
N ASN A 69 3.79 2.95 18.28
CA ASN A 69 3.50 3.00 16.85
C ASN A 69 3.84 1.66 16.18
N ILE A 70 5.05 1.12 16.39
CA ILE A 70 5.46 -0.17 15.83
C ILE A 70 4.56 -1.32 16.33
N GLY A 71 4.22 -1.32 17.61
CA GLY A 71 3.32 -2.31 18.22
C GLY A 71 1.91 -2.30 17.62
N PHE A 72 1.37 -1.13 17.29
CA PHE A 72 0.02 -0.95 16.75
C PHE A 72 -0.06 -0.82 15.22
N LEU A 73 1.06 -0.69 14.53
CA LEU A 73 1.13 -0.49 13.07
C LEU A 73 0.34 -1.57 12.30
N GLY A 74 0.36 -2.81 12.77
CA GLY A 74 -0.38 -3.89 12.15
C GLY A 74 -1.91 -3.82 12.29
N ALA A 75 -2.41 -3.18 13.34
CA ALA A 75 -3.86 -2.96 13.49
C ALA A 75 -4.30 -1.82 12.59
N GLN A 76 -3.51 -0.73 12.54
CA GLN A 76 -3.73 0.40 11.64
C GLN A 76 -3.69 -0.02 10.18
N SER A 77 -2.71 -0.83 9.77
CA SER A 77 -2.58 -1.27 8.37
C SER A 77 -3.75 -2.12 7.91
N ARG A 78 -4.32 -2.98 8.78
CA ARG A 78 -5.51 -3.77 8.46
C ARG A 78 -6.76 -2.91 8.31
N TYR A 79 -6.91 -1.91 9.16
CA TYR A 79 -8.01 -0.95 9.05
C TYR A 79 -7.92 -0.16 7.74
N VAL A 80 -6.76 0.44 7.47
CA VAL A 80 -6.50 1.21 6.24
C VAL A 80 -6.68 0.32 5.01
N ALA A 81 -6.15 -0.91 5.02
CA ALA A 81 -6.36 -1.86 3.93
C ALA A 81 -7.85 -2.17 3.74
N GLY A 82 -8.63 -2.35 4.81
CA GLY A 82 -10.07 -2.59 4.73
C GLY A 82 -10.84 -1.46 4.03
N GLU A 83 -10.49 -0.21 4.32
CA GLU A 83 -11.16 0.96 3.73
C GLU A 83 -10.67 1.30 2.32
N THR A 84 -9.37 1.14 2.05
CA THR A 84 -8.76 1.57 0.78
C THR A 84 -8.76 0.48 -0.30
N MET A 85 -8.75 -0.80 0.09
CA MET A 85 -8.67 -1.92 -0.85
C MET A 85 -9.82 -1.95 -1.89
N PRO A 86 -11.10 -1.68 -1.56
CA PRO A 86 -12.17 -1.66 -2.55
C PRO A 86 -11.95 -0.59 -3.63
N THR A 87 -11.48 0.60 -3.23
CA THR A 87 -11.18 1.71 -4.15
C THR A 87 -10.02 1.35 -5.05
N LEU A 88 -8.92 0.83 -4.48
CA LEU A 88 -7.76 0.37 -5.24
C LEU A 88 -8.15 -0.73 -6.24
N LYS A 89 -8.99 -1.69 -5.84
CA LYS A 89 -9.51 -2.74 -6.74
C LYS A 89 -10.34 -2.16 -7.88
N ARG A 90 -11.18 -1.15 -7.62
CA ARG A 90 -11.97 -0.49 -8.67
C ARG A 90 -11.10 0.29 -9.65
N SER A 91 -10.12 1.04 -9.14
CA SER A 91 -9.15 1.74 -10.00
C SER A 91 -8.31 0.76 -10.82
N ALA A 92 -7.88 -0.35 -10.22
CA ALA A 92 -7.16 -1.40 -10.92
C ALA A 92 -8.02 -2.10 -11.98
N ALA A 93 -9.30 -2.37 -11.68
CA ALA A 93 -10.26 -2.92 -12.64
C ALA A 93 -10.48 -1.97 -13.81
N TYR A 94 -10.67 -0.68 -13.56
CA TYR A 94 -10.79 0.34 -14.63
C TYR A 94 -9.56 0.39 -15.55
N LEU A 95 -8.36 0.20 -15.00
CA LEU A 95 -7.12 0.13 -15.77
C LEU A 95 -6.95 -1.20 -16.50
N SER A 96 -7.51 -2.30 -15.96
CA SER A 96 -7.35 -3.66 -16.50
C SER A 96 -8.43 -4.05 -17.51
N ASP A 97 -9.63 -3.47 -17.41
CA ASP A 97 -10.76 -3.66 -18.34
C ASP A 97 -10.55 -2.92 -19.68
N GLY A 98 -9.45 -2.17 -19.83
CA GLY A 98 -9.03 -1.60 -21.12
C GLY A 98 -9.77 -0.33 -21.56
N GLU A 99 -10.63 0.25 -20.71
CA GLU A 99 -11.27 1.56 -20.93
C GLU A 99 -10.35 2.76 -20.57
N GLY A 100 -9.13 2.49 -20.10
CA GLY A 100 -8.09 3.48 -19.88
C GLY A 100 -7.31 3.86 -21.15
N ILE A 101 -6.96 5.14 -21.27
CA ILE A 101 -6.12 5.81 -22.29
C ILE A 101 -5.85 4.96 -23.55
N MET A 102 -6.79 4.98 -24.50
CA MET A 102 -6.57 4.54 -25.89
C MET A 102 -6.00 3.12 -26.04
N GLY A 103 -6.50 2.13 -25.29
CA GLY A 103 -6.20 0.71 -25.56
C GLY A 103 -4.76 0.28 -25.30
N VAL A 104 -3.99 1.07 -24.52
CA VAL A 104 -2.63 0.71 -24.10
C VAL A 104 -2.71 0.02 -22.76
N GLY A 105 -2.69 -1.32 -22.73
CA GLY A 105 -2.74 -2.08 -21.47
C GLY A 105 -2.81 -3.60 -21.54
N ARG A 106 -3.19 -4.21 -22.67
CA ARG A 106 -3.00 -5.67 -22.88
C ARG A 106 -1.74 -5.92 -23.69
N THR A 107 -0.72 -6.49 -23.05
CA THR A 107 0.21 -7.40 -23.74
C THR A 107 -0.21 -8.82 -23.39
N VAL A 108 -0.74 -9.50 -24.40
CA VAL A 108 -0.77 -10.96 -24.60
C VAL A 108 -1.43 -11.84 -23.52
N ASP A 109 -2.71 -12.12 -23.73
CA ASP A 109 -3.29 -13.46 -23.52
C ASP A 109 -4.32 -13.82 -24.62
N ASP A 110 -4.26 -13.14 -25.77
CA ASP A 110 -4.92 -13.64 -26.98
C ASP A 110 -3.90 -14.51 -27.71
N GLY A 111 -3.82 -15.77 -27.28
CA GLY A 111 -3.09 -16.85 -27.94
C GLY A 111 -3.70 -17.22 -29.31
N ALA A 112 -3.86 -16.25 -30.20
CA ALA A 112 -4.06 -16.49 -31.61
C ALA A 112 -2.96 -15.72 -32.34
N ALA A 113 -1.95 -16.50 -32.76
CA ALA A 113 -0.88 -16.10 -33.63
C ALA A 113 -1.30 -14.95 -34.55
N ARG A 114 -0.63 -13.79 -34.42
CA ARG A 114 -0.53 -12.87 -35.54
C ARG A 114 0.33 -13.57 -36.59
N ALA A 115 -0.32 -14.43 -37.38
CA ALA A 115 0.23 -14.95 -38.60
C ALA A 115 0.56 -13.75 -39.51
N PRO A 116 1.73 -13.75 -40.17
CA PRO A 116 2.06 -12.74 -41.15
C PRO A 116 1.15 -12.93 -42.37
N GLY A 117 0.03 -12.21 -42.41
CA GLY A 117 -0.96 -12.30 -43.50
C GLY A 117 -2.16 -11.34 -43.38
N ALA A 118 -2.06 -10.30 -42.53
CA ALA A 118 -3.16 -9.37 -42.28
C ALA A 118 -3.33 -8.33 -43.41
N GLY A 119 -3.51 -8.79 -44.65
CA GLY A 119 -3.72 -7.95 -45.84
C GLY A 119 -5.00 -8.24 -46.64
N GLY A 120 -5.76 -9.29 -46.33
CA GLY A 120 -6.94 -9.69 -47.12
C GLY A 120 -8.18 -8.76 -47.09
N PRO A 121 -9.14 -8.99 -48.00
CA PRO A 121 -10.30 -8.12 -48.23
C PRO A 121 -11.31 -8.15 -47.08
N TYR A 122 -12.09 -7.07 -46.97
CA TYR A 122 -13.23 -6.99 -46.06
C TYR A 122 -14.51 -7.49 -46.73
N CYS A 123 -15.29 -8.30 -46.02
CA CYS A 123 -16.60 -8.76 -46.49
C CYS A 123 -17.60 -7.60 -46.54
N ARG A 124 -18.23 -7.38 -47.71
CA ARG A 124 -19.28 -6.34 -47.87
C ARG A 124 -20.60 -6.67 -47.18
N GLY A 125 -20.83 -7.95 -46.82
CA GLY A 125 -22.05 -8.40 -46.15
C GLY A 125 -22.01 -8.24 -44.63
N CYS A 126 -20.92 -8.68 -43.98
CA CYS A 126 -20.82 -8.68 -42.51
C CYS A 126 -19.67 -7.83 -41.94
N GLY A 127 -18.79 -7.27 -42.78
CA GLY A 127 -17.68 -6.41 -42.35
C GLY A 127 -16.46 -7.12 -41.77
N VAL A 128 -16.47 -8.46 -41.68
CA VAL A 128 -15.34 -9.24 -41.18
C VAL A 128 -14.16 -9.19 -42.17
N ARG A 129 -12.94 -9.06 -41.65
CA ARG A 129 -11.70 -9.13 -42.42
C ARG A 129 -11.33 -10.58 -42.68
N ASN A 130 -11.03 -10.92 -43.93
CA ASN A 130 -10.70 -12.29 -44.34
C ASN A 130 -9.22 -12.42 -44.73
N ASP A 131 -8.77 -13.66 -44.85
CA ASP A 131 -7.42 -13.98 -45.34
C ASP A 131 -7.25 -13.55 -46.80
N GLU A 132 -6.01 -13.28 -47.23
CA GLU A 132 -5.71 -12.76 -48.58
C GLU A 132 -6.23 -13.66 -49.71
N ASP A 133 -6.25 -14.98 -49.51
CA ASP A 133 -6.64 -15.97 -50.50
C ASP A 133 -8.06 -16.56 -50.27
N ALA A 134 -8.86 -15.97 -49.37
CA ALA A 134 -10.17 -16.50 -49.05
C ALA A 134 -11.22 -16.23 -50.16
N LYS A 135 -11.88 -17.30 -50.62
CA LYS A 135 -12.97 -17.22 -51.63
C LYS A 135 -14.35 -16.98 -51.02
N PHE A 136 -14.50 -17.30 -49.74
CA PHE A 136 -15.73 -17.18 -48.96
C PHE A 136 -15.41 -16.57 -47.61
N CYS A 137 -16.33 -15.78 -47.07
CA CYS A 137 -16.16 -15.12 -45.79
C CYS A 137 -16.30 -16.10 -44.61
N ASP A 138 -15.32 -16.11 -43.71
CA ASP A 138 -15.32 -16.93 -42.49
C ASP A 138 -16.46 -16.60 -41.52
N GLY A 139 -17.01 -15.38 -41.57
CA GLY A 139 -18.06 -14.93 -40.66
C GLY A 139 -19.47 -15.33 -41.10
N CYS A 140 -19.79 -15.23 -42.39
CA CYS A 140 -21.16 -15.42 -42.89
C CYS A 140 -21.27 -16.34 -44.11
N GLY A 141 -20.17 -16.87 -44.64
CA GLY A 141 -20.14 -17.78 -45.78
C GLY A 141 -20.40 -17.14 -47.15
N SER A 142 -20.56 -15.81 -47.22
CA SER A 142 -20.77 -15.11 -48.49
C SER A 142 -19.52 -15.15 -49.38
N THR A 143 -19.70 -15.23 -50.70
CA THR A 143 -18.59 -15.16 -51.68
C THR A 143 -17.88 -13.81 -51.61
N LEU A 144 -16.55 -13.84 -51.52
CA LEU A 144 -15.70 -12.66 -51.63
C LEU A 144 -15.36 -12.49 -53.12
N ALA A 145 -15.97 -11.48 -53.75
CA ALA A 145 -15.84 -11.17 -55.18
C ALA A 145 -14.67 -10.23 -55.45
#